data_AF-A0A7C4SLL2-F1
#
_entry.id   AF-A0A7C4SLL2-F1
#
_cell.length_a   1.000
_cell.length_b   1.000
_cell.length_c   1.000
_cell.angle_alpha   90.00
_cell.angle_beta   90.00
_cell.angle_gamma   90.00
#
_symmetry.space_group_name_H-M   'P 1'
#
loop_
_entity.id
_entity.type
_entity.pdbx_description
1 polymer ?
#
loop_
_entity_poly.entity_id
_entity_poly.type
_entity_poly.pdbx_seq_one_letter_code
_entity_poly.pdbx_strand_id
1 'polypeptide(L)'
;SIVKPYKSRIHQGYPAINLNIYKIAKFIPVHLAVVDAFKAMEGDGPVWGSEVPMGVALAGLDPVAVDAVSAYMMGFNPMDIGYIYYCHKFGLGEANIENIRVVGEDIEALKRKFKPHRTISRQLNWRIPQELLSRLNLDP
;
A
#
# COMPACT_ATOMS: atom_id res chain seq x y z
N SER A 1 -8.86 -3.52 17.71
CA SER A 1 -8.23 -2.26 18.16
C SER A 1 -6.93 -2.60 18.86
N ILE A 2 -5.78 -2.09 18.39
CA ILE A 2 -4.49 -2.31 19.06
C ILE A 2 -4.51 -1.58 20.41
N VAL A 3 -4.23 -2.30 21.50
CA VAL A 3 -4.27 -1.75 22.86
C VAL A 3 -3.23 -0.61 23.00
N LYS A 4 -3.62 0.50 23.65
CA LYS A 4 -2.83 1.75 23.78
C LYS A 4 -1.32 1.59 24.03
N PRO A 5 -0.81 0.70 24.91
CA PRO A 5 0.64 0.61 25.18
C PRO A 5 1.46 0.02 24.02
N TYR A 6 0.83 -0.69 23.08
CA TYR A 6 1.54 -1.32 21.96
C TYR A 6 1.54 -0.46 20.69
N LYS A 7 0.71 0.59 20.62
CA LYS A 7 0.60 1.46 19.44
C LYS A 7 1.93 2.13 19.10
N SER A 8 2.58 2.74 20.10
CA SER A 8 3.88 3.41 19.90
C SER A 8 4.96 2.44 19.43
N ARG A 9 4.95 1.19 19.92
CA ARG A 9 5.93 0.14 19.55
C ARG A 9 5.82 -0.30 18.09
N ILE A 10 4.65 -0.14 17.47
CA ILE A 10 4.42 -0.48 16.06
C ILE A 10 4.65 0.74 15.15
N HIS A 11 4.27 1.94 15.61
CA HIS A 11 4.48 3.20 14.90
C HIS A 11 5.84 3.83 15.25
N GLN A 12 6.92 3.17 14.80
CA GLN A 12 8.31 3.60 15.00
C GLN A 12 8.89 4.33 13.77
N GLY A 13 8.03 4.98 12.97
CA GLY A 13 8.39 5.66 11.73
C GLY A 13 8.11 4.85 10.46
N TYR A 14 8.40 5.45 9.30
CA TYR A 14 8.03 4.89 7.99
C TYR A 14 8.71 3.56 7.65
N PRO A 15 10.00 3.34 7.96
CA PRO A 15 10.61 2.03 7.72
C PRO A 15 9.93 0.92 8.54
N ALA A 16 9.72 1.16 9.84
CA ALA A 16 9.16 0.18 10.75
C ALA A 16 7.70 -0.16 10.42
N ILE A 17 6.86 0.83 10.13
CA ILE A 17 5.44 0.58 9.85
C ILE A 17 5.25 -0.25 8.57
N ASN A 18 5.96 0.09 7.48
CA ASN A 18 5.86 -0.66 6.22
C ASN A 18 6.36 -2.09 6.39
N LEU A 19 7.48 -2.28 7.10
CA LEU A 19 8.00 -3.61 7.38
C LEU A 19 7.05 -4.43 8.28
N ASN A 20 6.44 -3.80 9.29
CA ASN A 20 5.50 -4.46 10.18
C ASN A 20 4.22 -4.91 9.44
N ILE A 21 3.69 -4.09 8.52
CA ILE A 21 2.55 -4.48 7.69
C ILE A 21 2.89 -5.70 6.82
N TYR A 22 4.04 -5.67 6.14
CA TYR A 22 4.54 -6.83 5.40
C TYR A 22 4.64 -8.10 6.28
N LYS A 23 5.25 -7.98 7.48
CA LYS A 23 5.36 -9.12 8.40
C LYS A 23 4.00 -9.68 8.78
N ILE A 24 3.02 -8.80 9.08
CA ILE A 24 1.65 -9.23 9.38
C ILE A 24 1.05 -9.98 8.19
N ALA A 25 1.20 -9.47 6.96
CA ALA A 25 0.72 -10.15 5.76
C ALA A 25 1.39 -11.52 5.53
N LYS A 26 2.69 -11.68 5.88
CA LYS A 26 3.39 -12.98 5.83
C LYS A 26 2.81 -13.99 6.82
N PHE A 27 2.45 -13.54 8.03
CA PHE A 27 1.93 -14.42 9.09
C PHE A 27 0.42 -14.67 9.01
N ILE A 28 -0.34 -13.72 8.48
CA ILE A 28 -1.80 -13.76 8.39
C ILE A 28 -2.17 -13.50 6.93
N PRO A 29 -2.27 -14.56 6.10
CA PRO A 29 -2.62 -14.43 4.69
C PRO A 29 -4.01 -13.81 4.51
N VAL A 30 -4.09 -12.77 3.67
CA VAL A 30 -5.35 -12.16 3.27
C VAL A 30 -5.83 -12.84 1.99
N HIS A 31 -7.03 -13.42 2.04
CA HIS A 31 -7.58 -14.20 0.93
C HIS A 31 -8.46 -13.38 -0.03
N LEU A 32 -8.94 -12.23 0.42
CA LEU A 32 -9.79 -11.32 -0.35
C LEU A 32 -9.55 -9.89 0.14
N ALA A 33 -9.20 -9.00 -0.77
CA ALA A 33 -9.14 -7.57 -0.54
C ALA A 33 -10.30 -6.89 -1.27
N VAL A 34 -10.90 -5.88 -0.63
CA VAL A 34 -11.97 -5.05 -1.18
C VAL A 34 -11.69 -3.61 -0.80
N VAL A 35 -11.72 -2.71 -1.78
CA VAL A 35 -11.56 -1.27 -1.61
C VAL A 35 -12.83 -0.59 -2.09
N ASP A 36 -13.50 0.11 -1.18
CA ASP A 36 -14.56 1.06 -1.51
C ASP A 36 -13.91 2.41 -1.81
N ALA A 37 -13.94 2.79 -3.08
CA ALA A 37 -13.51 4.09 -3.57
C ALA A 37 -14.70 4.83 -4.18
N PHE A 38 -15.90 4.76 -3.57
CA PHE A 38 -16.99 5.65 -3.96
C PHE A 38 -16.56 7.11 -3.77
N LYS A 39 -16.00 7.41 -2.60
CA LYS A 39 -15.26 8.63 -2.30
C LYS A 39 -13.88 8.29 -1.77
N ALA A 40 -12.85 8.81 -2.42
CA ALA A 40 -11.47 8.74 -1.94
C ALA A 40 -11.05 10.07 -1.30
N MET A 41 -9.83 10.13 -0.80
CA MET A 41 -9.25 11.36 -0.24
C MET A 41 -7.83 11.59 -0.73
N GLU A 42 -7.49 12.86 -0.95
CA GLU A 42 -6.15 13.30 -1.32
C GLU A 42 -5.57 14.33 -0.34
N GLY A 43 -4.29 14.66 -0.49
CA GLY A 43 -3.58 15.60 0.37
C GLY A 43 -3.34 15.01 1.76
N ASP A 44 -3.72 15.74 2.81
CA ASP A 44 -3.51 15.32 4.20
C ASP A 44 -4.63 14.42 4.73
N GLY A 45 -5.17 13.59 3.83
CA GLY A 45 -6.14 12.55 4.18
C GLY A 45 -5.56 11.51 5.14
N PRO A 46 -6.41 10.69 5.78
CA PRO A 46 -7.88 10.75 5.68
C PRO A 46 -8.52 11.80 6.58
N VAL A 47 -7.76 12.55 7.39
CA VAL A 47 -8.33 13.47 8.41
C VAL A 47 -8.46 14.90 7.89
N TRP A 48 -7.42 15.40 7.21
CA TRP A 48 -7.32 16.80 6.77
C TRP A 48 -7.18 16.92 5.25
N GLY A 49 -7.61 15.88 4.54
CA GLY A 49 -7.57 15.80 3.08
C GLY A 49 -8.76 16.49 2.41
N SER A 50 -8.78 16.41 1.08
CA SER A 50 -9.95 16.78 0.27
C SER A 50 -10.57 15.54 -0.34
N GLU A 51 -11.90 15.50 -0.44
CA GLU A 51 -12.60 14.38 -1.08
C GLU A 51 -12.32 14.35 -2.59
N VAL A 52 -12.10 13.15 -3.14
CA VAL A 52 -12.01 12.91 -4.57
C VAL A 52 -13.11 11.92 -4.95
N PRO A 53 -14.15 12.33 -5.71
CA PRO A 53 -15.16 11.41 -6.18
C PRO A 53 -14.54 10.48 -7.22
N MET A 54 -14.55 9.18 -6.91
CA MET A 54 -13.97 8.14 -7.76
C MET A 54 -15.07 7.23 -8.31
N GLY A 55 -16.04 6.83 -7.47
CA GLY A 55 -17.21 6.08 -7.92
C GLY A 55 -16.89 4.64 -8.34
N VAL A 56 -15.81 4.06 -7.80
CA VAL A 56 -15.33 2.72 -8.17
C VAL A 56 -15.14 1.86 -6.93
N ALA A 57 -15.17 0.55 -7.12
CA ALA A 57 -14.75 -0.42 -6.12
C ALA A 57 -13.75 -1.38 -6.75
N LEU A 58 -12.77 -1.81 -5.97
CA LEU A 58 -11.79 -2.82 -6.39
C LEU A 58 -11.95 -4.04 -5.50
N ALA A 59 -11.80 -5.23 -6.07
CA ALA A 59 -11.77 -6.47 -5.31
C ALA A 59 -10.88 -7.50 -6.00
N GLY A 60 -10.23 -8.35 -5.21
CA GLY A 60 -9.33 -9.36 -5.75
C GLY A 60 -8.83 -10.33 -4.69
N LEU A 61 -8.36 -11.49 -5.16
CA LEU A 61 -7.78 -12.54 -4.32
C LEU A 61 -6.29 -12.33 -4.03
N ASP A 62 -5.64 -11.45 -4.77
CA ASP A 62 -4.30 -10.94 -4.46
C ASP A 62 -4.45 -9.55 -3.81
N PRO A 63 -4.23 -9.44 -2.48
CA PRO A 63 -4.37 -8.17 -1.77
C PRO A 63 -3.32 -7.14 -2.20
N VAL A 64 -2.11 -7.57 -2.56
CA VAL A 64 -1.02 -6.69 -3.01
C VAL A 64 -1.38 -6.09 -4.36
N ALA A 65 -1.97 -6.90 -5.26
CA ALA A 65 -2.42 -6.42 -6.57
C ALA A 65 -3.57 -5.41 -6.44
N VAL A 66 -4.52 -5.63 -5.53
CA VAL A 66 -5.62 -4.68 -5.28
C VAL A 66 -5.09 -3.33 -4.77
N ASP A 67 -4.16 -3.35 -3.81
CA ASP A 67 -3.54 -2.13 -3.29
C ASP A 67 -2.65 -1.44 -4.34
N ALA A 68 -1.93 -2.21 -5.16
CA ALA A 68 -1.11 -1.70 -6.25
C ALA A 68 -1.94 -1.00 -7.33
N VAL A 69 -3.03 -1.63 -7.80
CA VAL A 69 -3.95 -1.00 -8.75
C VAL A 69 -4.60 0.24 -8.14
N SER A 70 -5.00 0.20 -6.87
CA SER A 70 -5.55 1.36 -6.17
C SER A 70 -4.57 2.55 -6.16
N ALA A 71 -3.32 2.30 -5.77
CA ALA A 71 -2.26 3.32 -5.77
C ALA A 71 -1.99 3.86 -7.18
N TYR A 72 -1.94 2.97 -8.17
CA TYR A 72 -1.73 3.33 -9.57
C TYR A 72 -2.84 4.21 -10.13
N MET A 73 -4.10 3.86 -9.85
CA MET A 73 -5.29 4.66 -10.21
C MET A 73 -5.29 6.04 -9.54
N MET A 74 -4.70 6.17 -8.35
CA MET A 74 -4.49 7.47 -7.69
C MET A 74 -3.30 8.26 -8.26
N GLY A 75 -2.58 7.72 -9.25
CA GLY A 75 -1.44 8.35 -9.90
C GLY A 75 -0.12 8.18 -9.13
N PHE A 76 -0.04 7.25 -8.19
CA PHE A 76 1.19 6.89 -7.48
C PHE A 76 1.85 5.65 -8.10
N ASN A 77 3.16 5.54 -7.96
CA ASN A 77 3.87 4.31 -8.28
C ASN A 77 3.71 3.31 -7.13
N PRO A 78 3.14 2.11 -7.34
CA PRO A 78 3.01 1.10 -6.29
C PRO A 78 4.34 0.74 -5.60
N MET A 79 5.45 0.77 -6.35
CA MET A 79 6.78 0.42 -5.86
C MET A 79 7.42 1.49 -4.97
N ASP A 80 6.79 2.66 -4.85
CA ASP A 80 7.17 3.71 -3.89
C ASP A 80 6.44 3.55 -2.55
N ILE A 81 5.51 2.60 -2.42
CA ILE A 81 4.78 2.29 -1.19
C ILE A 81 5.45 1.09 -0.52
N GLY A 82 5.99 1.29 0.68
CA GLY A 82 6.94 0.34 1.27
C GLY A 82 6.40 -1.06 1.52
N TYR A 83 5.19 -1.21 2.07
CA TYR A 83 4.65 -2.54 2.32
C TYR A 83 4.29 -3.28 1.02
N ILE A 84 3.76 -2.56 0.00
CA ILE A 84 3.49 -3.12 -1.33
C ILE A 84 4.80 -3.63 -1.94
N TYR A 85 5.85 -2.80 -1.91
CA TYR A 85 7.18 -3.19 -2.37
C TYR A 85 7.70 -4.44 -1.67
N TYR A 86 7.64 -4.51 -0.33
CA TYR A 86 8.13 -5.68 0.41
C TYR A 86 7.32 -6.93 0.11
N CYS A 87 5.99 -6.84 0.09
CA CYS A 87 5.14 -7.97 -0.25
C CYS A 87 5.43 -8.50 -1.65
N HIS A 88 5.57 -7.63 -2.64
CA HIS A 88 5.96 -8.02 -4.00
C HIS A 88 7.35 -8.67 -4.04
N LYS A 89 8.35 -7.99 -3.46
CA LYS A 89 9.74 -8.45 -3.45
C LYS A 89 9.90 -9.85 -2.83
N PHE A 90 9.12 -10.15 -1.79
CA PHE A 90 9.20 -11.42 -1.07
C PHE A 90 8.11 -12.42 -1.49
N GLY A 91 7.41 -12.18 -2.61
CA GLY A 91 6.52 -13.16 -3.25
C GLY A 91 5.16 -13.36 -2.58
N LEU A 92 4.67 -12.37 -1.83
CA LEU A 92 3.34 -12.42 -1.20
C LEU A 92 2.21 -11.95 -2.14
N GLY A 93 2.54 -11.35 -3.27
CA GLY A 93 1.59 -10.90 -4.29
C GLY A 93 2.27 -10.09 -5.38
N GLU A 94 1.50 -9.64 -6.37
CA GLU A 94 2.01 -8.89 -7.53
C GLU A 94 1.76 -7.38 -7.37
N ALA A 95 2.76 -6.55 -7.69
CA ALA A 95 2.66 -5.09 -7.66
C ALA A 95 3.03 -4.45 -9.01
N ASN A 96 3.58 -5.22 -9.95
CA ASN A 96 3.79 -4.78 -11.31
C ASN A 96 2.45 -4.75 -12.05
N ILE A 97 1.98 -3.55 -12.39
CA ILE A 97 0.69 -3.33 -13.07
C ILE A 97 0.58 -4.12 -14.38
N GLU A 98 1.67 -4.28 -15.12
CA GLU A 98 1.67 -5.04 -16.38
C GLU A 98 1.39 -6.53 -16.20
N ASN A 99 1.66 -7.07 -15.01
CA ASN A 99 1.43 -8.47 -14.66
C ASN A 99 0.05 -8.70 -14.01
N ILE A 100 -0.67 -7.62 -13.65
CA ILE A 100 -1.95 -7.72 -12.96
C ILE A 100 -3.07 -7.74 -14.00
N ARG A 101 -3.80 -8.85 -14.05
CA ARG A 101 -5.02 -8.93 -14.85
C ARG A 101 -6.17 -8.25 -14.14
N VAL A 102 -6.58 -7.10 -14.65
CA VAL A 102 -7.82 -6.43 -14.23
C VAL A 102 -8.99 -6.89 -15.10
N VAL A 103 -10.13 -7.15 -14.48
CA VAL A 103 -11.40 -7.45 -15.16
C VAL A 103 -12.38 -6.34 -14.82
N GLY A 104 -13.07 -5.80 -15.83
CA GLY A 104 -13.99 -4.68 -15.69
C GLY A 104 -13.52 -3.49 -16.50
N GLU A 105 -13.70 -2.30 -15.93
CA GLU A 105 -13.34 -1.02 -16.55
C GLU A 105 -11.82 -0.86 -16.74
N ASP A 106 -11.44 -0.07 -17.74
CA ASP A 106 -10.05 0.29 -18.00
C ASP A 106 -9.50 1.19 -16.88
N ILE A 107 -8.45 0.72 -16.20
CA ILE A 107 -7.82 1.44 -15.09
C ILE A 107 -7.14 2.72 -15.53
N GLU A 108 -6.71 2.84 -16.79
CA GLU A 108 -6.15 4.08 -17.31
C GLU A 108 -7.21 5.16 -17.46
N ALA A 109 -8.40 4.79 -17.93
CA ALA A 109 -9.54 5.71 -18.06
C ALA A 109 -10.05 6.21 -16.69
N LEU A 110 -9.89 5.39 -15.64
CA LEU A 110 -10.30 5.71 -14.28
C LEU A 110 -9.21 6.43 -13.46
N LYS A 111 -7.98 6.48 -13.97
CA LYS A 111 -6.83 7.06 -13.28
C LYS A 111 -7.01 8.56 -13.06
N ARG A 112 -6.73 9.00 -11.84
CA ARG A 112 -6.69 10.41 -11.47
C ARG A 112 -5.41 10.70 -10.73
N LYS A 113 -4.81 11.87 -10.99
CA LYS A 113 -3.61 12.30 -10.28
C LYS A 113 -3.98 12.95 -8.95
N PHE A 114 -3.83 12.20 -7.86
CA PHE A 114 -4.12 12.71 -6.52
C PHE A 114 -3.01 13.66 -6.05
N LYS A 115 -3.39 14.63 -5.23
CA LYS A 115 -2.44 15.45 -4.47
C LYS A 115 -1.77 14.57 -3.39
N PRO A 116 -0.44 14.47 -3.35
CA PRO A 116 0.25 13.75 -2.28
C PRO A 116 0.12 14.46 -0.93
N HIS A 117 0.30 13.70 0.15
CA HIS A 117 0.40 14.25 1.51
C HIS A 117 1.54 15.27 1.61
N ARG A 118 1.38 16.34 2.42
CA ARG A 118 2.39 17.42 2.53
C ARG A 118 3.79 16.96 2.96
N THR A 119 3.87 15.77 3.56
CA THR A 119 5.10 15.15 4.07
C THR A 119 5.58 13.96 3.23
N ILE A 120 5.09 13.81 1.99
CA ILE A 120 5.40 12.66 1.12
C ILE A 120 6.90 12.34 1.04
N SER A 121 7.77 13.35 0.95
CA SER A 121 9.23 13.17 0.93
C SER A 121 9.76 12.43 2.17
N ARG A 122 9.13 12.62 3.34
CA ARG A 122 9.47 11.85 4.56
C ARG A 122 8.89 10.44 4.51
N GLN A 123 7.67 10.29 3.97
CA GLN A 123 7.00 8.99 3.86
C GLN A 123 7.77 8.03 2.95
N LEU A 124 8.34 8.55 1.86
CA LEU A 124 9.18 7.81 0.91
C LEU A 124 10.51 7.31 1.52
N ASN A 125 10.91 7.83 2.69
CA ASN A 125 12.09 7.35 3.42
C ASN A 125 11.76 6.10 4.26
N TRP A 126 11.19 5.07 3.64
CA TRP A 126 10.85 3.79 4.28
C TRP A 126 11.83 2.66 3.96
N ARG A 127 12.64 2.80 2.90
CA ARG A 127 13.55 1.75 2.43
C ARG A 127 14.60 1.44 3.50
N ILE A 128 14.66 0.18 3.91
CA ILE A 128 15.69 -0.35 4.79
C ILE A 128 16.83 -0.91 3.90
N PRO A 129 18.10 -0.57 4.18
CA PRO A 129 19.25 -1.15 3.47
C PRO A 129 19.22 -2.69 3.46
N GLN A 130 19.64 -3.28 2.35
CA GLN A 130 19.58 -4.72 2.15
C GLN A 130 20.37 -5.49 3.21
N GLU A 131 21.53 -4.97 3.66
CA GLU A 131 22.33 -5.62 4.71
C GLU A 131 21.57 -5.72 6.03
N LEU A 132 20.73 -4.75 6.34
CA LEU A 132 19.89 -4.76 7.54
C LEU A 132 18.68 -5.69 7.39
N LEU A 133 18.10 -5.78 6.20
CA LEU A 133 16.99 -6.72 5.93
C LEU A 133 17.43 -8.18 6.08
N SER A 134 18.62 -8.54 5.56
CA SER A 134 19.15 -9.91 5.69
C SER A 134 19.39 -10.30 7.15
N ARG A 135 19.77 -9.35 8.02
CA ARG A 135 19.90 -9.61 9.47
C ARG A 135 18.58 -9.89 10.18
N LEU A 136 17.45 -9.55 9.56
CA LEU A 136 16.12 -9.75 10.12
C LEU A 136 15.49 -11.09 9.71
N ASN A 137 16.26 -11.97 9.04
CA ASN A 137 15.79 -13.26 8.51
C ASN A 137 14.49 -13.14 7.72
N LEU A 138 14.41 -12.11 6.89
CA LEU A 138 13.24 -11.82 6.05
C LEU A 138 13.32 -12.47 4.66
N ASP A 139 14.36 -13.28 4.44
CA ASP A 139 14.51 -14.06 3.21
C ASP A 139 13.28 -14.97 2.99
N PRO A 140 12.96 -15.32 1.72
CA PRO A 140 11.79 -16.11 1.36
C PRO A 140 11.56 -17.32 2.27
#